data_AF-A0A354ESG4-F1
#
_entry.id   AF-A0A354ESG4-F1
#
_cell.length_a   1.000
_cell.length_b   1.000
_cell.length_c   1.000
_cell.angle_alpha   90.00
_cell.angle_beta   90.00
_cell.angle_gamma   90.00
#
_symmetry.space_group_name_H-M   'P 1'
#
loop_
_entity.id
_entity.type
_entity.pdbx_description
1 polymer ?
#
loop_
_entity_poly.entity_id
_entity_poly.type
_entity_poly.pdbx_seq_one_letter_code
_entity_poly.pdbx_strand_id
1 'polypeptide(L)'
;RWRELLAGAGVKSAAVSGQGIFRDAASDALVREAFFDQAAKRWRLIVPDFGVLAGPFLVAALEYAGEHEGEATFALSLASAGAIGFSVI
;
A
#
# COMPACT_ATOMS: atom_id res chain seq x y z
N ARG A 1 -37.14 -12.64 11.70
CA ARG A 1 -36.02 -13.13 12.55
C ARG A 1 -34.89 -12.11 12.41
N TRP A 2 -34.48 -11.46 13.50
CA TRP A 2 -33.44 -10.41 13.48
C TRP A 2 -32.06 -11.03 13.73
N ARG A 3 -31.02 -10.50 13.06
CA ARG A 3 -29.62 -10.88 13.28
C ARG A 3 -28.86 -9.67 13.78
N GLU A 4 -28.48 -9.67 15.05
CA GLU A 4 -27.51 -8.71 15.57
C GLU A 4 -26.10 -9.11 15.18
N LEU A 5 -25.33 -8.15 14.67
CA LEU A 5 -23.92 -8.32 14.37
C LEU A 5 -23.11 -7.74 15.53
N LEU A 6 -22.18 -8.53 16.07
CA LEU A 6 -21.23 -8.05 17.05
C LEU A 6 -20.20 -7.14 16.36
N ALA A 7 -20.21 -5.85 16.73
CA ALA A 7 -19.21 -4.91 16.25
C ALA A 7 -17.80 -5.40 16.61
N GLY A 8 -16.91 -5.52 15.63
CA GLY A 8 -15.52 -5.93 15.84
C GLY A 8 -15.24 -7.44 15.74
N ALA A 9 -16.26 -8.29 15.54
CA ALA A 9 -16.06 -9.73 15.36
C ALA A 9 -15.55 -10.14 13.95
N GLY A 10 -15.37 -9.17 13.04
CA GLY A 10 -14.88 -9.39 11.68
C GLY A 10 -13.43 -8.96 11.48
N VAL A 11 -12.73 -9.64 10.57
CA VAL A 11 -11.41 -9.21 10.11
C VAL A 11 -11.57 -7.94 9.29
N LYS A 12 -10.79 -6.90 9.63
CA LYS A 12 -10.69 -5.68 8.82
C LYS A 12 -9.46 -5.79 7.94
N SER A 13 -9.60 -5.43 6.67
CA SER A 13 -8.50 -5.36 5.71
C SER A 13 -8.37 -3.95 5.14
N ALA A 14 -7.15 -3.51 4.87
CA ALA A 14 -6.89 -2.32 4.08
C ALA A 14 -6.04 -2.70 2.86
N ALA A 15 -6.43 -2.17 1.69
CA ALA A 15 -5.70 -2.32 0.45
C ALA A 15 -5.50 -0.93 -0.18
N VAL A 16 -4.38 -0.76 -0.86
CA VAL A 16 -4.02 0.49 -1.52
C VAL A 16 -3.46 0.13 -2.88
N SER A 17 -3.92 0.80 -3.93
CA SER A 17 -3.33 0.69 -5.26
C SER A 17 -2.90 2.07 -5.73
N GLY A 18 -1.75 2.14 -6.38
CA GLY A 18 -1.20 3.38 -6.92
C GLY A 18 -0.38 3.12 -8.16
N GLN A 19 -0.28 4.12 -9.01
CA GLN A 19 0.54 4.09 -10.21
C GLN A 19 1.27 5.42 -10.38
N GLY A 20 2.42 5.41 -11.04
CA GLY A 20 3.18 6.63 -11.28
C GLY A 20 4.55 6.37 -11.87
N ILE A 21 5.44 7.35 -11.72
CA ILE A 21 6.85 7.28 -12.11
C ILE A 21 7.72 7.23 -10.86
N PHE A 22 8.80 6.46 -10.89
CA PHE A 22 9.75 6.47 -9.79
C PHE A 22 10.51 7.79 -9.77
N ARG A 23 10.60 8.39 -8.59
CA ARG A 23 11.37 9.63 -8.39
C ARG A 23 12.87 9.42 -8.61
N ASP A 24 13.40 8.29 -8.13
CA ASP A 24 14.80 7.92 -8.21
C ASP A 24 15.00 6.41 -8.07
N ALA A 25 16.20 5.94 -8.42
CA ALA A 25 16.57 4.53 -8.37
C ALA A 25 16.60 3.94 -6.94
N ALA A 26 16.78 4.78 -5.91
CA ALA A 26 16.80 4.32 -4.52
C ALA A 26 15.37 3.94 -4.05
N SER A 27 14.38 4.75 -4.41
CA SER A 27 12.97 4.50 -4.12
C SER A 27 12.46 3.25 -4.84
N ASP A 28 12.84 3.06 -6.11
CA ASP A 28 12.59 1.82 -6.86
C ASP A 28 13.16 0.59 -6.13
N ALA A 29 14.46 0.63 -5.79
CA ALA A 29 15.12 -0.48 -5.13
C ALA A 29 14.44 -0.88 -3.82
N LEU A 30 13.99 0.09 -3.01
CA LEU A 30 13.29 -0.17 -1.74
C LEU A 30 11.96 -0.89 -1.94
N VAL A 31 11.17 -0.49 -2.95
CA VAL A 31 9.88 -1.13 -3.25
C VAL A 31 10.10 -2.53 -3.82
N ARG A 32 11.08 -2.68 -4.72
CA ARG A 32 11.45 -3.97 -5.31
C ARG A 32 11.95 -4.97 -4.28
N GLU A 33 12.84 -4.55 -3.38
CA GLU A 33 13.31 -5.37 -2.26
C GLU A 33 12.13 -5.81 -1.37
N ALA A 34 11.25 -4.86 -0.98
CA ALA A 34 10.08 -5.18 -0.18
C ALA A 34 9.15 -6.21 -0.84
N PHE A 35 9.00 -6.15 -2.18
CA PHE A 35 8.23 -7.11 -2.95
C PHE A 35 8.88 -8.49 -2.98
N PHE A 36 10.16 -8.60 -3.34
CA PHE A 36 10.83 -9.90 -3.44
C PHE A 36 10.98 -10.59 -2.08
N ASP A 37 11.28 -9.83 -1.04
CA ASP A 37 11.43 -10.37 0.32
C ASP A 37 10.08 -10.69 0.98
N GLN A 38 8.96 -10.32 0.34
CA GLN A 38 7.62 -10.35 0.94
C GLN A 38 7.65 -9.74 2.36
N ALA A 39 8.35 -8.61 2.49
CA ALA A 39 8.59 -7.97 3.76
C ALA A 39 7.41 -7.07 4.15
N ALA A 40 6.80 -7.33 5.31
CA ALA A 40 5.76 -6.49 5.88
C ALA A 40 6.35 -5.20 6.47
N LYS A 41 6.91 -4.34 5.61
CA LYS A 41 7.49 -3.05 6.00
C LYS A 41 6.40 -2.11 6.51
N ARG A 42 6.77 -1.12 7.32
CA ARG A 42 5.83 -0.10 7.81
C ARG A 42 5.67 1.00 6.75
N TRP A 43 4.45 1.20 6.29
CA TRP A 43 4.08 2.24 5.33
C TRP A 43 3.34 3.37 6.03
N ARG A 44 3.39 4.56 5.41
CA ARG A 44 2.61 5.73 5.80
C ARG A 44 1.93 6.29 4.56
N LEU A 45 0.60 6.25 4.54
CA LEU A 45 -0.22 6.78 3.47
C LEU A 45 -0.84 8.07 3.93
N ILE A 46 -0.50 9.16 3.25
CA ILE A 46 -0.97 10.50 3.54
C ILE A 46 -2.08 10.80 2.54
N VAL A 47 -3.31 10.95 3.03
CA VAL A 47 -4.47 11.33 2.23
C VAL A 47 -4.75 12.81 2.53
N PRO A 48 -4.58 13.71 1.55
CA PRO A 48 -4.87 15.14 1.73
C PRO A 48 -6.28 15.34 2.28
N ASP A 49 -6.41 16.28 3.23
CA ASP A 49 -7.67 16.65 3.88
C ASP A 49 -8.42 15.51 4.60
N PHE A 50 -7.76 14.38 4.87
CA PHE A 50 -8.35 13.23 5.54
C PHE A 50 -7.52 12.76 6.73
N GLY A 51 -6.26 12.40 6.51
CA GLY A 51 -5.42 11.84 7.56
C GLY A 51 -4.30 10.94 7.05
N VAL A 52 -3.65 10.29 8.00
CA VAL A 52 -2.52 9.39 7.77
C VAL A 52 -2.89 7.98 8.23
N LEU A 53 -2.75 7.01 7.33
CA LEU A 53 -2.80 5.59 7.63
C LEU A 53 -1.38 5.06 7.80
N ALA A 54 -1.09 4.41 8.92
CA ALA A 54 0.25 3.91 9.19
C ALA A 54 0.22 2.49 9.77
N GLY A 55 1.02 1.60 9.21
CA GLY A 55 1.08 0.21 9.66
C GLY A 55 1.86 -0.69 8.72
N PRO A 56 1.97 -1.99 9.02
CA PRO A 56 2.65 -2.94 8.17
C PRO A 56 1.80 -3.27 6.92
N PHE A 57 2.42 -3.18 5.74
CA PHE A 57 1.84 -3.63 4.48
C PHE A 57 2.85 -4.50 3.72
N LEU A 58 2.33 -5.48 2.99
CA LEU A 58 3.05 -6.22 1.95
C LEU A 58 2.83 -5.55 0.61
N VAL A 59 3.85 -5.58 -0.25
CA VAL A 59 3.67 -5.30 -1.67
C VAL A 59 3.06 -6.55 -2.31
N ALA A 60 1.77 -6.49 -2.60
CA ALA A 60 1.01 -7.60 -3.16
C ALA A 60 1.20 -7.73 -4.69
N ALA A 61 1.41 -6.61 -5.36
CA ALA A 61 1.72 -6.57 -6.79
C ALA A 61 2.64 -5.39 -7.11
N LEU A 62 3.56 -5.61 -8.04
CA LEU A 62 4.47 -4.60 -8.57
C LEU A 62 4.65 -4.85 -10.07
N GLU A 63 4.19 -3.90 -10.88
CA GLU A 63 4.18 -3.97 -12.33
C GLU A 63 4.99 -2.79 -12.89
N TYR A 64 5.75 -3.05 -13.94
CA TYR A 64 6.52 -2.03 -14.66
C TYR A 64 6.01 -1.95 -16.09
N ALA A 65 5.80 -0.73 -16.57
CA ALA A 65 5.41 -0.44 -17.94
C ALA A 65 6.26 0.69 -18.49
N GLY A 66 6.38 0.78 -19.81
CA GLY A 66 7.10 1.85 -20.47
C GLY A 66 6.95 1.75 -21.98
N GLU A 67 6.86 2.90 -22.63
CA GLU A 67 6.93 2.98 -24.09
C GLU A 67 8.37 3.28 -24.53
N HIS A 68 8.73 2.96 -25.76
CA HIS A 68 10.09 3.19 -26.28
C HIS A 68 10.53 4.66 -26.17
N GLU A 69 9.58 5.60 -26.22
CA GLU A 69 9.81 7.05 -26.07
C GLU A 69 9.10 7.66 -24.84
N GLY A 70 8.57 6.83 -23.94
CA GLY A 70 7.83 7.27 -22.75
C GLY A 70 8.62 7.08 -21.46
N GLU A 71 8.20 7.77 -20.39
CA GLU A 71 8.75 7.53 -19.06
C GLU A 71 8.36 6.12 -18.57
N ALA A 72 9.29 5.42 -17.94
CA ALA A 72 8.99 4.17 -17.26
C ALA A 72 8.01 4.44 -16.11
N THR A 73 6.87 3.76 -16.14
CA THR A 73 5.84 3.83 -15.13
C THR A 73 5.80 2.55 -14.32
N PHE A 74 5.21 2.64 -13.13
CA PHE A 74 4.96 1.50 -12.26
C PHE A 74 3.50 1.51 -11.78
N ALA A 75 2.99 0.32 -11.49
CA ALA A 75 1.81 0.12 -10.68
C ALA A 75 2.15 -0.74 -9.46
N LEU A 76 1.60 -0.36 -8.31
CA LEU A 76 1.88 -0.93 -7.00
C LEU A 76 0.56 -1.23 -6.28
N SER A 77 0.44 -2.41 -5.69
CA SER A 77 -0.63 -2.73 -4.74
C SER A 77 -0.06 -3.13 -3.38
N LEU A 78 -0.62 -2.55 -2.33
CA LEU A 78 -0.30 -2.84 -0.93
C LEU A 78 -1.48 -3.53 -0.24
N ALA A 79 -1.19 -4.54 0.58
CA ALA A 79 -2.17 -5.22 1.43
C ALA A 79 -1.75 -5.16 2.89
N SER A 80 -2.67 -4.81 3.78
CA SER A 80 -2.40 -4.70 5.23
C SER A 80 -1.96 -6.05 5.78
N ALA A 81 -0.79 -6.07 6.44
CA ALA A 81 -0.19 -7.25 7.03
C ALA A 81 -0.16 -7.19 8.56
N GLY A 82 -1.02 -6.35 9.15
CA GLY A 82 -1.12 -6.15 10.60
C GLY A 82 -1.94 -4.91 10.94
N ALA A 83 -1.79 -4.44 12.18
CA ALA A 83 -2.58 -3.33 12.71
C ALA A 83 -2.26 -2.01 11.99
N ILE A 84 -3.31 -1.35 11.47
CA ILE A 84 -3.22 -0.03 10.84
C ILE A 84 -3.75 1.02 11.80
N GLY A 85 -2.91 2.00 12.13
CA GLY A 85 -3.30 3.20 12.86
C GLY A 85 -3.77 4.30 11.91
N PHE A 86 -4.67 5.15 12.41
CA PHE A 86 -5.13 6.36 11.73
C PHE A 86 -4.88 7.58 12.61
N SER A 87 -4.36 8.66 12.03
CA SER A 87 -4.22 9.96 12.69
C SER A 87 -4.66 11.09 11.75
N VAL A 88 -5.34 12.10 12.29
CA VAL A 88 -5.74 13.31 11.54
C VAL A 88 -4.49 14.18 11.27
N ILE A 89 -4.47 14.92 10.15
CA ILE A 89 -3.40 15.86 9.77
C ILE A 89 -3.67 17.22 10.41
#